data_AF-A0A959V7V0-F1
#
_entry.id   AF-A0A959V7V0-F1
#
_cell.length_a   1.000
_cell.length_b   1.000
_cell.length_c   1.000
_cell.angle_alpha   90.00
_cell.angle_beta   90.00
_cell.angle_gamma   90.00
#
_symmetry.space_group_name_H-M   'P 1'
#
loop_
_entity.id
_entity.type
_entity.pdbx_description
1 polymer ?
#
loop_
_entity_poly.entity_id
_entity_poly.type
_entity_poly.pdbx_seq_one_letter_code
_entity_poly.pdbx_strand_id
1 'polypeptide(L)'
;RSGAVNEELLATLDALPFHAQSPPRSLGREWFREAVEPLIGRTDIPLADRLHTVVEHIAGQLAKALEGAGGPVLVTGGGAHNGFLVERLRALSPVPVELPEKDVIDFKEALVFAWLGLLRWQGRPTSLASVTGAARDSVGGAVWLPY
;
A
#
# COMPACT_ATOMS: atom_id res chain seq x y z
N ARG A 1 1.08 -4.98 -19.35
CA ARG A 1 0.13 -5.93 -20.00
C ARG A 1 0.80 -6.88 -20.99
N SER A 2 1.89 -6.50 -21.66
CA SER A 2 2.52 -7.31 -22.72
C SER A 2 3.48 -8.41 -22.27
N GLY A 3 3.95 -8.39 -21.01
CA GLY A 3 4.81 -9.45 -20.48
C GLY A 3 4.01 -10.67 -19.99
N ALA A 4 4.70 -11.72 -19.59
CA ALA A 4 4.18 -12.88 -18.90
C ALA A 4 4.64 -12.90 -17.43
N VAL A 5 3.88 -13.58 -16.56
CA VAL A 5 4.30 -13.84 -15.18
C VAL A 5 5.49 -14.80 -15.21
N ASN A 6 6.55 -14.45 -14.48
CA ASN A 6 7.63 -15.37 -14.17
C ASN A 6 7.39 -15.98 -12.78
N GLU A 7 7.05 -17.25 -12.74
CA GLU A 7 6.66 -17.96 -11.52
C GLU A 7 7.77 -18.02 -10.47
N GLU A 8 9.04 -18.14 -10.90
CA GLU A 8 10.19 -18.18 -9.98
C GLU A 8 10.39 -16.85 -9.27
N LEU A 9 10.35 -15.74 -10.02
CA LEU A 9 10.44 -14.40 -9.45
C LEU A 9 9.23 -14.10 -8.57
N LEU A 10 8.02 -14.50 -8.98
CA LEU A 10 6.81 -14.33 -8.18
C LEU A 10 6.93 -15.05 -6.83
N ALA A 11 7.31 -16.33 -6.85
CA ALA A 11 7.50 -17.13 -5.64
C ALA A 11 8.56 -16.52 -4.73
N THR A 12 9.66 -16.00 -5.30
CA THR A 12 10.74 -15.36 -4.54
C THR A 12 10.26 -14.08 -3.86
N LEU A 13 9.49 -13.24 -4.55
CA LEU A 13 8.90 -12.03 -3.98
C LEU A 13 7.87 -12.37 -2.89
N ASP A 14 7.00 -13.35 -3.13
CA ASP A 14 5.98 -13.79 -2.19
C ASP A 14 6.56 -14.41 -0.91
N ALA A 15 7.77 -14.99 -0.99
CA ALA A 15 8.48 -15.58 0.14
C ALA A 15 9.20 -14.55 1.03
N LEU A 16 9.15 -13.26 0.71
CA LEU A 16 9.80 -12.23 1.54
C LEU A 16 9.25 -12.26 2.98
N PRO A 17 10.12 -12.33 4.02
CA PRO A 17 9.69 -12.54 5.41
C PRO A 17 8.69 -11.51 5.95
N PHE A 18 8.67 -10.31 5.38
CA PHE A 18 7.73 -9.26 5.77
C PHE A 18 6.27 -9.71 5.66
N HIS A 19 5.93 -10.48 4.62
CA HIS A 19 4.55 -10.89 4.34
C HIS A 19 3.98 -11.84 5.41
N ALA A 20 4.83 -12.54 6.15
CA ALA A 20 4.43 -13.45 7.23
C ALA A 20 4.26 -12.76 8.60
N GLN A 21 4.57 -11.47 8.73
CA GLN A 21 4.47 -10.76 10.01
C GLN A 21 3.02 -10.40 10.37
N SER A 22 2.64 -10.53 11.64
CA SER A 22 1.33 -10.07 12.13
C SER A 22 1.23 -8.54 12.19
N PRO A 23 0.04 -7.94 12.04
CA PRO A 23 -0.16 -6.51 12.28
C PRO A 23 0.12 -6.11 13.74
N PRO A 24 0.49 -4.84 14.02
CA PRO A 24 0.73 -3.74 13.07
C PRO A 24 2.11 -3.86 12.41
N ARG A 25 2.19 -3.52 11.12
CA ARG A 25 3.43 -3.56 10.33
C ARG A 25 3.44 -2.43 9.30
N SER A 26 4.62 -1.86 9.05
CA SER A 26 4.82 -0.79 8.07
C SER A 26 6.10 -0.99 7.29
N LEU A 27 6.12 -0.51 6.05
CA LEU A 27 7.30 -0.53 5.18
C LEU A 27 7.69 0.87 4.74
N GLY A 28 8.99 1.06 4.54
CA GLY A 28 9.58 2.24 3.95
C GLY A 28 10.27 1.92 2.62
N ARG A 29 10.79 2.97 1.99
CA ARG A 29 11.55 2.87 0.75
C ARG A 29 12.88 2.12 0.94
N GLU A 30 13.43 2.18 2.14
CA GLU A 30 14.66 1.53 2.56
C GLU A 30 14.53 0.02 2.40
N TRP A 31 13.46 -0.57 2.95
CA TRP A 31 13.17 -2.00 2.82
C TRP A 31 12.98 -2.40 1.35
N PHE A 32 12.28 -1.60 0.55
CA PHE A 32 12.13 -1.89 -0.88
C PHE A 32 13.49 -1.99 -1.59
N ARG A 33 14.41 -1.05 -1.32
CA ARG A 33 15.75 -1.03 -1.92
C ARG A 33 16.62 -2.21 -1.50
N GLU A 34 16.46 -2.68 -0.27
CA GLU A 34 17.25 -3.77 0.28
C GLU A 34 16.70 -5.14 -0.10
N ALA A 35 15.37 -5.32 -0.03
CA ALA A 35 14.73 -6.62 -0.14
C ALA A 35 14.13 -6.89 -1.52
N VAL A 36 13.59 -5.88 -2.21
CA VAL A 36 12.82 -6.06 -3.45
C VAL A 36 13.64 -5.70 -4.68
N GLU A 37 14.28 -4.54 -4.67
CA GLU A 37 15.05 -4.00 -5.80
C GLU A 37 16.12 -4.98 -6.32
N PRO A 38 16.89 -5.71 -5.48
CA PRO A 38 17.88 -6.66 -5.96
C PRO A 38 17.25 -7.88 -6.64
N LEU A 39 16.08 -8.34 -6.17
CA LEU A 39 15.38 -9.50 -6.73
C LEU A 39 14.82 -9.18 -8.11
N ILE A 40 14.23 -8.00 -8.27
CA ILE A 40 13.73 -7.57 -9.56
C ILE A 40 14.90 -7.16 -10.46
N GLY A 41 16.01 -6.67 -9.93
CA GLY A 41 17.13 -6.08 -10.68
C GLY A 41 18.11 -7.09 -11.29
N ARG A 42 18.29 -8.25 -10.66
CA ARG A 42 19.30 -9.26 -11.03
C ARG A 42 18.68 -10.47 -11.73
N THR A 43 18.00 -10.24 -12.84
CA THR A 43 17.38 -11.33 -13.61
C THR A 43 17.64 -11.16 -15.10
N ASP A 44 17.81 -12.28 -15.80
CA ASP A 44 17.91 -12.34 -17.27
C ASP A 44 16.53 -12.31 -17.95
N ILE A 45 15.47 -12.12 -17.16
CA ILE A 45 14.08 -12.11 -17.61
C ILE A 45 13.79 -10.77 -18.32
N PRO A 46 13.02 -10.77 -19.43
CA PRO A 46 12.60 -9.52 -20.09
C PRO A 46 11.97 -8.51 -19.12
N LEU A 47 12.22 -7.22 -19.35
CA LEU A 47 11.67 -6.15 -18.51
C LEU A 47 10.13 -6.19 -18.43
N ALA A 48 9.46 -6.52 -19.53
CA ALA A 48 8.01 -6.63 -19.57
C ALA A 48 7.48 -7.70 -18.60
N ASP A 49 8.16 -8.84 -18.52
CA ASP A 49 7.80 -9.96 -17.64
C ASP A 49 8.13 -9.64 -16.18
N ARG A 50 9.26 -8.97 -15.93
CA ARG A 50 9.61 -8.44 -14.60
C ARG A 50 8.53 -7.49 -14.07
N LEU A 51 8.12 -6.52 -14.88
CA LEU A 51 7.06 -5.57 -14.50
C LEU A 51 5.70 -6.25 -14.35
N HIS A 52 5.36 -7.23 -15.20
CA HIS A 52 4.14 -8.02 -15.05
C HIS A 52 4.15 -8.77 -13.72
N THR A 53 5.24 -9.48 -13.42
CA THR A 53 5.40 -10.28 -12.21
C THR A 53 5.31 -9.42 -10.95
N VAL A 54 5.90 -8.22 -10.95
CA VAL A 54 5.78 -7.28 -9.82
C VAL A 54 4.33 -6.81 -9.63
N VAL A 55 3.59 -6.54 -10.69
CA VAL A 55 2.17 -6.20 -10.59
C VAL A 55 1.35 -7.36 -10.03
N GLU A 56 1.63 -8.59 -10.47
CA GLU A 56 0.97 -9.80 -9.96
C GLU A 56 1.26 -10.00 -8.46
N HIS A 57 2.52 -9.85 -8.06
CA HIS A 57 2.92 -9.88 -6.66
C HIS A 57 2.18 -8.84 -5.81
N ILE A 58 2.17 -7.56 -6.24
CA ILE A 58 1.47 -6.50 -5.50
C ILE A 58 -0.03 -6.81 -5.38
N ALA A 59 -0.67 -7.20 -6.48
CA ALA A 59 -2.10 -7.54 -6.48
C ALA A 59 -2.41 -8.73 -5.59
N GLY A 60 -1.60 -9.79 -5.63
CA GLY A 60 -1.75 -10.98 -4.80
C GLY A 60 -1.56 -10.71 -3.31
N GLN A 61 -0.54 -9.93 -2.93
CA GLN A 61 -0.31 -9.54 -1.53
C GLN A 61 -1.43 -8.65 -0.99
N LEU A 62 -1.95 -7.73 -1.80
CA LEU A 62 -3.13 -6.93 -1.44
C LEU A 62 -4.37 -7.81 -1.29
N ALA A 63 -4.62 -8.74 -2.21
CA ALA A 63 -5.76 -9.66 -2.13
C ALA A 63 -5.73 -10.49 -0.85
N LYS A 64 -4.58 -11.08 -0.49
CA LYS A 64 -4.37 -11.79 0.79
C LYS A 64 -4.65 -10.89 2.00
N ALA A 65 -4.19 -9.65 1.98
CA ALA A 65 -4.43 -8.70 3.07
C ALA A 65 -5.90 -8.25 3.20
N LEU A 66 -6.71 -8.46 2.16
CA LEU A 66 -8.14 -8.16 2.14
C LEU A 66 -9.02 -9.35 2.54
N GLU A 67 -8.43 -10.52 2.83
CA GLU A 67 -9.17 -11.65 3.38
C GLU A 67 -9.85 -11.26 4.71
N GLY A 68 -11.14 -11.56 4.83
CA GLY A 68 -11.94 -11.18 6.00
C GLY A 68 -12.40 -9.72 6.01
N ALA A 69 -12.15 -8.94 4.96
CA ALA A 69 -12.72 -7.61 4.83
C ALA A 69 -14.26 -7.68 4.79
N GLY A 70 -14.92 -6.84 5.59
CA GLY A 70 -16.38 -6.82 5.73
C GLY A 70 -17.13 -6.02 4.66
N GLY A 71 -16.46 -5.61 3.58
CA GLY A 71 -17.05 -4.74 2.57
C GLY A 71 -16.11 -4.40 1.40
N PRO A 72 -16.59 -3.56 0.46
CA PRO A 72 -15.82 -3.15 -0.70
C PRO A 72 -14.59 -2.31 -0.31
N VAL A 73 -13.58 -2.35 -1.17
CA VAL A 73 -12.31 -1.65 -0.99
C VAL A 73 -12.21 -0.51 -1.98
N LEU A 74 -11.90 0.69 -1.48
CA LEU A 74 -11.64 1.87 -2.29
C LEU A 74 -10.14 2.03 -2.55
N VAL A 75 -9.75 2.09 -3.82
CA VAL A 75 -8.34 2.28 -4.22
C VAL A 75 -8.07 3.76 -4.50
N THR A 76 -7.05 4.32 -3.84
CA THR A 76 -6.66 5.74 -3.94
C THR A 76 -5.15 5.88 -4.13
N GLY A 77 -4.66 7.07 -4.44
CA GLY A 77 -3.25 7.37 -4.65
C GLY A 77 -2.73 6.91 -6.01
N GLY A 78 -1.42 7.04 -6.23
CA GLY A 78 -0.80 6.79 -7.55
C GLY A 78 -1.08 5.41 -8.15
N GLY A 79 -1.22 4.37 -7.31
CA GLY A 79 -1.53 3.01 -7.75
C GLY A 79 -2.90 2.86 -8.40
N ALA A 80 -3.86 3.72 -8.07
CA ALA A 80 -5.21 3.73 -8.66
C ALA A 80 -5.19 4.06 -10.16
N HIS A 81 -4.18 4.81 -10.61
CA HIS A 81 -4.00 5.17 -12.02
C HIS A 81 -3.33 4.07 -12.84
N ASN A 82 -2.75 3.05 -12.19
CA ASN A 82 -2.23 1.89 -12.89
C ASN A 82 -3.37 0.94 -13.21
N GLY A 83 -3.99 1.14 -14.38
CA GLY A 83 -5.14 0.35 -14.82
C GLY A 83 -4.87 -1.15 -14.89
N PHE A 84 -3.62 -1.57 -15.14
CA PHE A 84 -3.25 -2.99 -15.11
C PHE A 84 -3.18 -3.54 -13.68
N LEU A 85 -2.63 -2.79 -12.73
CA LEU A 85 -2.64 -3.19 -11.33
C LEU A 85 -4.07 -3.30 -10.78
N VAL A 86 -4.93 -2.33 -11.07
CA VAL A 86 -6.34 -2.36 -10.64
C VAL A 86 -7.08 -3.56 -11.24
N GLU A 87 -6.82 -3.87 -12.51
CA GLU A 87 -7.36 -5.04 -13.19
C GLU A 87 -6.93 -6.35 -12.50
N ARG A 88 -5.63 -6.51 -12.21
CA ARG A 88 -5.14 -7.70 -11.49
C ARG A 88 -5.68 -7.79 -10.08
N LEU A 89 -5.73 -6.67 -9.34
CA LEU A 89 -6.31 -6.64 -8.00
C LEU A 89 -7.79 -7.01 -8.01
N ARG A 90 -8.57 -6.53 -8.97
CA ARG A 90 -9.99 -6.94 -9.16
C ARG A 90 -10.14 -8.43 -9.43
N ALA A 91 -9.22 -9.01 -10.20
CA ALA A 91 -9.26 -10.44 -10.52
C ALA A 91 -8.92 -11.34 -9.32
N LEU A 92 -8.06 -10.87 -8.41
CA LEU A 92 -7.56 -11.66 -7.28
C LEU A 92 -8.27 -11.36 -5.95
N SER A 93 -8.86 -10.17 -5.79
CA SER A 93 -9.41 -9.72 -4.51
C SER A 93 -10.63 -10.57 -4.10
N PRO A 94 -10.74 -10.93 -2.81
CA PRO A 94 -11.92 -11.62 -2.29
C PRO A 94 -13.15 -10.71 -2.14
N VAL A 95 -12.99 -9.39 -2.32
CA VAL A 95 -14.04 -8.39 -2.15
C VAL A 95 -14.08 -7.42 -3.34
N PRO A 96 -15.19 -6.67 -3.53
CA PRO A 96 -15.27 -5.70 -4.62
C PRO A 96 -14.20 -4.60 -4.49
N VAL A 97 -13.57 -4.26 -5.61
CA VAL A 97 -12.53 -3.23 -5.70
C VAL A 97 -13.03 -2.07 -6.56
N GLU A 98 -13.21 -0.93 -5.91
CA GLU A 98 -13.83 0.26 -6.46
C GLU A 98 -12.83 1.42 -6.57
N LEU A 99 -12.99 2.19 -7.63
CA LEU A 99 -12.27 3.45 -7.81
C LEU A 99 -13.24 4.58 -7.46
N PRO A 100 -12.96 5.37 -6.42
CA PRO A 100 -13.78 6.53 -6.09
C PRO A 100 -13.54 7.66 -7.11
N GLU A 101 -14.18 8.81 -6.89
CA GLU A 101 -13.98 9.99 -7.72
C GLU A 101 -12.52 10.44 -7.73
N LYS A 102 -12.10 11.07 -8.84
CA LYS A 102 -10.71 11.49 -9.07
C LYS A 102 -10.14 12.31 -7.92
N ASP A 103 -10.93 13.21 -7.35
CA ASP A 103 -10.46 14.07 -6.26
C ASP A 103 -10.19 13.27 -4.98
N VAL A 104 -10.97 12.22 -4.72
CA VAL A 104 -10.70 11.28 -3.62
C VAL A 104 -9.44 10.47 -3.92
N ILE A 105 -9.26 10.01 -5.16
CA ILE A 105 -8.05 9.27 -5.55
C ILE A 105 -6.80 10.12 -5.32
N ASP A 106 -6.80 11.37 -5.78
CA ASP A 106 -5.60 12.19 -5.85
C ASP A 106 -5.30 12.98 -4.57
N PHE A 107 -6.33 13.39 -3.83
CA PHE A 107 -6.18 14.32 -2.71
C PHE A 107 -6.47 13.73 -1.33
N LYS A 108 -6.85 12.45 -1.22
CA LYS A 108 -7.14 11.83 0.08
C LYS A 108 -6.05 12.09 1.13
N GLU A 109 -4.77 11.92 0.77
CA GLU A 109 -3.68 12.13 1.73
C GLU A 109 -3.53 13.59 2.16
N ALA A 110 -3.67 14.54 1.23
CA ALA A 110 -3.67 15.97 1.55
C ALA A 110 -4.82 16.34 2.49
N LEU A 111 -6.02 15.82 2.25
CA LEU A 111 -7.18 16.00 3.12
C LEU A 111 -6.95 15.40 4.51
N VAL A 112 -6.35 14.21 4.58
CA VAL A 112 -5.97 13.58 5.85
C VAL A 112 -4.97 14.47 6.60
N PHE A 113 -3.93 14.99 5.96
CA PHE A 113 -2.99 15.90 6.62
C PHE A 113 -3.65 17.20 7.11
N ALA A 114 -4.55 17.80 6.33
CA ALA A 114 -5.32 18.96 6.76
C ALA A 114 -6.16 18.65 8.00
N TRP A 115 -6.83 17.49 8.01
CA TRP A 115 -7.61 17.02 9.15
C TRP A 115 -6.73 16.76 10.38
N LEU A 116 -5.57 16.13 10.23
CA LEU A 116 -4.61 15.94 11.32
C LEU A 116 -4.12 17.28 11.89
N GLY A 117 -3.93 18.30 11.05
CA GLY A 117 -3.62 19.66 11.46
C GLY A 117 -4.71 20.27 12.34
N LEU A 118 -5.99 20.13 11.95
CA LEU A 118 -7.13 20.57 12.75
C LEU A 118 -7.21 19.84 14.09
N LEU A 119 -7.04 18.51 14.09
CA LEU A 119 -7.02 17.72 15.33
C LEU A 119 -5.90 18.17 16.27
N ARG A 120 -4.70 18.43 15.75
CA ARG A 120 -3.60 18.99 16.53
C ARG A 120 -3.95 20.36 17.10
N TRP A 121 -4.51 21.25 16.30
CA TRP A 121 -4.95 22.57 16.76
C TRP A 121 -5.97 22.49 17.91
N GLN A 122 -6.85 21.49 17.87
CA GLN A 122 -7.86 21.23 18.90
C GLN A 122 -7.32 20.39 20.09
N GLY A 123 -6.06 19.97 20.09
CA GLY A 123 -5.50 19.09 21.12
C GLY A 123 -6.11 17.68 21.15
N ARG A 124 -6.66 17.21 20.04
CA ARG A 124 -7.31 15.90 19.92
C ARG A 124 -6.34 14.83 19.41
N PRO A 125 -6.55 13.54 19.74
CA PRO A 125 -5.71 12.46 19.25
C PRO A 125 -5.62 12.43 17.73
N THR A 126 -4.40 12.36 17.19
CA THR A 126 -4.11 12.24 15.75
C THR A 126 -3.64 10.84 15.39
N SER A 127 -3.28 10.03 16.39
CA SER A 127 -2.84 8.65 16.24
C SER A 127 -3.52 7.79 17.30
N LEU A 128 -4.08 6.68 16.85
CA LEU A 128 -4.79 5.73 17.70
C LEU A 128 -3.88 4.56 18.07
N ALA A 129 -3.87 4.18 19.33
CA ALA A 129 -3.15 3.01 19.84
C ALA A 129 -3.60 1.71 19.16
N SER A 130 -4.91 1.61 18.88
CA SER A 130 -5.52 0.44 18.23
C SER A 130 -4.99 0.14 16.83
N VAL A 131 -4.45 1.15 16.14
CA VAL A 131 -3.91 1.01 14.77
C VAL A 131 -2.39 0.87 14.78
N THR A 132 -1.71 1.55 15.69
CA THR A 132 -0.25 1.69 15.67
C THR A 132 0.48 0.71 16.60
N GLY A 133 -0.22 0.11 17.57
CA GLY A 133 0.39 -0.67 18.64
C GLY A 133 1.01 0.19 19.76
N ALA A 134 0.78 1.51 19.75
CA ALA A 134 1.22 2.38 20.84
C ALA A 134 0.48 2.07 22.15
N ALA A 135 1.09 2.39 23.30
CA ALA A 135 0.49 2.14 24.62
C ALA A 135 -0.76 2.99 24.92
N ARG A 136 -0.93 4.11 24.21
CA ARG A 136 -2.07 5.02 24.33
C ARG A 136 -2.24 5.87 23.08
N ASP A 137 -3.44 6.40 22.91
CA ASP A 137 -3.70 7.43 21.91
C ASP A 137 -2.83 8.66 22.16
N SER A 138 -2.45 9.35 21.08
CA SER A 138 -1.51 10.46 21.17
C SER A 138 -1.84 11.60 20.22
N VAL A 139 -1.47 12.81 20.65
CA VAL A 139 -1.55 14.04 19.85
C VAL A 139 -0.17 14.26 19.19
N GLY A 140 -0.06 13.90 17.92
CA GLY A 140 1.12 14.09 17.08
C GLY A 140 1.20 15.49 16.46
N GLY A 141 2.28 15.76 15.73
CA GLY A 141 2.52 17.05 15.05
C GLY A 141 3.12 18.14 15.94
N ALA A 142 3.17 19.37 15.41
CA ALA A 142 3.61 20.58 16.11
C ALA A 142 2.93 21.81 15.50
N VAL A 143 2.70 22.86 16.31
CA VAL A 143 2.15 24.14 15.85
C VAL A 143 3.27 25.15 15.77
N TRP A 144 3.48 25.70 14.58
CA TRP A 144 4.44 26.76 14.32
C TRP A 144 3.65 28.01 13.95
N LEU A 145 3.66 29.01 14.83
CA LEU A 145 2.93 30.26 14.59
C LEU A 145 3.71 31.12 13.58
N PRO A 146 3.02 31.78 12.65
CA PRO A 146 3.67 32.83 11.86
C PRO A 146 4.17 33.92 12.80
N TYR A 147 5.38 34.44 12.53
CA TYR A 147 6.02 35.51 13.30
C TYR A 147 5.19 36.80 13.32
#